data_AF-A0A942ET77-F1
#
_entry.id   AF-A0A942ET77-F1
#
_cell.length_a   1.000
_cell.length_b   1.000
_cell.length_c   1.000
_cell.angle_alpha   90.00
_cell.angle_beta   90.00
_cell.angle_gamma   90.00
#
_symmetry.space_group_name_H-M   'P 1'
#
loop_
_entity.id
_entity.type
_entity.pdbx_description
1 polymer ?
#
loop_
_entity_poly.entity_id
_entity_poly.type
_entity_poly.pdbx_seq_one_letter_code
_entity_poly.pdbx_strand_id
1 'polypeptide(L)'
;EFSFPQKNGFYIFEKDRNTGLNTEVPVNRPTRPRKSPGYAVMRFFHHLMFTPDAPLFRPAKWFFKKIEGTRLEGPVTEWEYWIKFVSSRCRRCGDCTLLEVAFLCPHSQCPKYLFNGQCGGSLEGWCEVYPQKKKCIYVRAYNRLKSYGEEESLKDGYTPPRNWALDQTSSWVNYFLGRDHHCQKK
;
A
#
# COMPACT_ATOMS: atom_id res chain seq x y z
N GLU A 1 5.61 -17.03 36.81
CA GLU A 1 4.67 -16.16 36.07
C GLU A 1 5.43 -15.34 35.04
N PHE A 2 5.01 -15.40 33.77
CA PHE A 2 5.54 -14.52 32.71
C PHE A 2 4.73 -13.22 32.67
N SER A 3 4.85 -12.37 33.70
CA SER A 3 4.20 -11.06 33.71
C SER A 3 5.25 -9.97 33.50
N PHE A 4 5.52 -9.64 32.23
CA PHE A 4 6.42 -8.56 31.82
C PHE A 4 5.64 -7.48 31.07
N PRO A 5 4.68 -6.79 31.71
CA PRO A 5 3.92 -5.74 31.04
C PRO A 5 4.85 -4.59 30.64
N GLN A 6 4.89 -4.29 29.34
CA GLN A 6 5.59 -3.12 28.83
C GLN A 6 4.97 -1.84 29.41
N LYS A 7 5.81 -0.97 29.97
CA LYS A 7 5.43 0.37 30.43
C LYS A 7 5.00 1.16 29.18
N ASN A 8 3.70 1.46 29.07
CA ASN A 8 3.04 2.05 27.90
C ASN A 8 2.75 1.09 26.72
N GLY A 9 2.71 -0.22 26.96
CA GLY A 9 2.23 -1.19 25.97
C GLY A 9 0.80 -0.91 25.52
N PHE A 10 0.47 -1.34 24.30
CA PHE A 10 -0.91 -1.45 23.85
C PHE A 10 -1.46 -2.80 24.30
N TYR A 11 -2.51 -2.77 25.11
CA TYR A 11 -3.25 -3.95 25.55
C TYR A 11 -4.65 -3.87 24.98
N ILE A 12 -5.11 -4.94 24.34
CA ILE A 12 -6.45 -5.00 23.73
C ILE A 12 -7.53 -4.92 24.81
N PHE A 13 -7.29 -5.51 25.98
CA PHE A 13 -8.25 -5.59 27.06
C PHE A 13 -7.84 -4.73 28.26
N GLU A 14 -8.82 -4.23 29.01
CA GLU A 14 -8.57 -3.43 30.21
C GLU A 14 -7.97 -4.29 31.31
N LYS A 15 -7.02 -3.72 32.08
CA LYS A 15 -6.42 -4.43 33.22
C LYS A 15 -7.34 -4.35 34.43
N ASP A 16 -7.68 -5.50 34.99
CA ASP A 16 -8.34 -5.60 36.29
C ASP A 16 -7.33 -5.28 37.40
N ARG A 17 -7.65 -4.26 38.21
CA ARG A 17 -6.80 -3.83 39.32
C ARG A 17 -6.87 -4.76 40.53
N ASN A 18 -7.95 -5.54 40.66
CA ASN A 18 -8.18 -6.42 41.81
C ASN A 18 -7.47 -7.76 41.64
N THR A 19 -7.62 -8.39 40.47
CA THR A 19 -7.00 -9.69 40.18
C THR A 19 -5.62 -9.57 39.54
N GLY A 20 -5.29 -8.41 38.97
CA GLY A 20 -4.06 -8.20 38.19
C GLY A 20 -4.11 -8.79 36.78
N LEU A 21 -5.20 -9.45 36.40
CA LEU A 21 -5.44 -10.04 35.07
C LEU A 21 -6.08 -9.04 34.10
N ASN A 22 -6.26 -9.43 32.84
CA ASN A 22 -7.04 -8.66 31.88
C ASN A 22 -8.54 -8.98 32.05
N THR A 23 -9.39 -7.97 31.90
CA THR A 23 -10.85 -8.11 31.77
C THR A 23 -11.21 -8.60 30.36
N GLU A 24 -12.50 -8.84 30.10
CA GLU A 24 -13.02 -9.11 28.75
C GLU A 24 -13.37 -7.82 27.98
N VAL A 25 -13.28 -6.66 28.63
CA VAL A 25 -13.66 -5.37 28.03
C VAL A 25 -12.51 -4.87 27.16
N PRO A 26 -12.73 -4.67 25.84
CA PRO A 26 -11.70 -4.14 24.97
C PRO A 26 -11.49 -2.65 25.22
N VAL A 27 -10.22 -2.23 25.27
CA VAL A 27 -9.81 -0.83 25.40
C VAL A 27 -10.12 -0.08 24.11
N ASN A 28 -11.00 0.92 24.19
CA ASN A 28 -11.22 1.84 23.07
C ASN A 28 -10.20 3.01 23.12
N ARG A 29 -9.20 2.98 22.24
CA ARG A 29 -8.27 4.09 22.02
C ARG A 29 -8.49 4.69 20.63
N PRO A 30 -9.33 5.74 20.50
CA PRO A 30 -9.55 6.38 19.22
C PRO A 30 -8.25 7.03 18.74
N THR A 31 -7.71 6.53 17.64
CA THR A 31 -6.60 7.16 16.92
C THR A 31 -7.12 7.73 15.60
N ARG A 32 -6.89 9.02 15.39
CA ARG A 32 -7.25 9.72 14.15
C ARG A 32 -5.97 10.29 13.51
N PRO A 33 -5.28 9.50 12.67
CA PRO A 33 -4.11 10.00 11.97
C PRO A 33 -4.49 11.15 11.04
N ARG A 34 -3.56 12.09 10.85
CA ARG A 34 -3.76 13.25 9.95
C ARG A 34 -3.82 12.77 8.51
N LYS A 35 -4.72 13.38 7.71
CA LYS A 35 -4.79 13.14 6.27
C LYS A 35 -3.50 13.58 5.59
N SER A 36 -2.99 12.76 4.68
CA SER A 36 -1.83 13.08 3.86
C SER A 36 -2.28 13.69 2.52
N PRO A 37 -1.89 14.94 2.18
CA PRO A 37 -2.31 15.58 0.93
C PRO A 37 -1.91 14.78 -0.32
N GLY A 38 -0.68 14.27 -0.35
CA GLY A 38 -0.21 13.44 -1.47
C GLY A 38 -1.02 12.15 -1.63
N TYR A 39 -1.40 11.51 -0.52
CA TYR A 39 -2.29 10.34 -0.57
C TYR A 39 -3.69 10.69 -1.08
N ALA A 40 -4.25 11.84 -0.68
CA ALA A 40 -5.54 12.31 -1.18
C ALA A 40 -5.53 12.54 -2.70
N VAL A 41 -4.46 13.16 -3.22
CA VAL A 41 -4.26 13.37 -4.66
C VAL A 41 -4.15 12.03 -5.40
N MET A 42 -3.35 11.09 -4.90
CA MET A 42 -3.21 9.77 -5.52
C MET A 42 -4.53 8.99 -5.52
N ARG A 43 -5.30 9.04 -4.43
CA ARG A 43 -6.64 8.46 -4.36
C ARG A 43 -7.57 9.08 -5.39
N PHE A 44 -7.59 10.40 -5.52
CA PHE A 44 -8.44 11.10 -6.48
C PHE A 44 -8.16 10.61 -7.91
N PHE A 45 -6.91 10.61 -8.34
CA PHE A 45 -6.55 10.12 -9.69
C PHE A 45 -6.83 8.63 -9.88
N HIS A 46 -6.67 7.82 -8.83
CA HIS A 46 -7.05 6.41 -8.89
C HIS A 46 -8.55 6.22 -9.14
N HIS A 47 -9.41 6.90 -8.40
CA HIS A 47 -10.87 6.82 -8.59
C HIS A 47 -11.35 7.49 -9.88
N LEU A 48 -10.56 8.41 -10.44
CA LEU A 48 -10.87 9.07 -11.69
C LEU A 48 -10.57 8.20 -12.92
N MET A 49 -9.53 7.35 -12.85
CA MET A 49 -8.97 6.66 -14.04
C MET A 49 -8.77 5.15 -13.91
N PHE A 50 -8.55 4.63 -12.70
CA PHE A 50 -8.10 3.25 -12.43
C PHE A 50 -9.11 2.41 -11.65
N THR A 51 -10.36 2.85 -11.48
CA THR A 51 -11.45 1.98 -11.04
C THR A 51 -12.30 1.59 -12.25
N PRO A 52 -12.81 0.34 -12.36
CA PRO A 52 -13.61 -0.07 -13.51
C PRO A 52 -14.83 0.83 -13.79
N ASP A 53 -15.39 1.40 -12.72
CA ASP A 53 -16.55 2.31 -12.76
C ASP A 53 -16.16 3.79 -12.96
N ALA A 54 -14.85 4.08 -13.11
CA ALA A 54 -14.36 5.45 -13.25
C ALA A 54 -14.75 6.05 -14.61
N PRO A 55 -15.01 7.37 -14.67
CA PRO A 55 -15.35 8.04 -15.92
C PRO A 55 -14.24 7.95 -16.97
N LEU A 56 -12.96 7.96 -16.57
CA LEU A 56 -11.83 7.89 -17.51
C LEU A 56 -11.32 6.48 -17.75
N PHE A 57 -11.88 5.43 -17.12
CA PHE A 57 -11.38 4.07 -17.28
C PHE A 57 -11.44 3.58 -18.73
N ARG A 58 -12.60 3.73 -19.40
CA ARG A 58 -12.77 3.29 -20.80
C ARG A 58 -11.93 4.11 -21.79
N PRO A 59 -11.91 5.46 -21.71
CA PRO A 59 -11.00 6.27 -22.52
C PRO A 59 -9.53 5.90 -22.32
N ALA A 60 -9.08 5.73 -21.07
CA ALA A 60 -7.70 5.35 -20.77
C ALA A 60 -7.37 3.96 -21.33
N LYS A 61 -8.26 2.98 -21.14
CA LYS A 61 -8.10 1.64 -21.72
C LYS A 61 -7.97 1.67 -23.24
N TRP A 62 -8.80 2.46 -23.92
CA TRP A 62 -8.71 2.64 -25.37
C TRP A 62 -7.38 3.27 -25.78
N PHE A 63 -6.94 4.31 -25.06
CA PHE A 63 -5.69 5.01 -25.32
C PHE A 63 -4.47 4.08 -25.18
N PHE A 64 -4.34 3.38 -24.06
CA PHE A 64 -3.22 2.46 -23.84
C PHE A 64 -3.23 1.29 -24.82
N LYS A 65 -4.40 0.80 -25.23
CA LYS A 65 -4.52 -0.19 -26.31
C LYS A 65 -4.06 0.32 -27.67
N LYS A 66 -4.21 1.63 -27.95
CA LYS A 66 -3.75 2.24 -29.21
C LYS A 66 -2.26 2.55 -29.23
N ILE A 67 -1.66 2.78 -28.07
CA ILE A 67 -0.23 3.10 -27.96
C ILE A 67 0.64 1.84 -27.91
N GLU A 68 0.10 0.73 -27.43
CA GLU A 68 0.80 -0.55 -27.37
C GLU A 68 1.47 -0.92 -28.70
N GLY A 69 2.76 -1.26 -28.66
CA GLY A 69 3.57 -1.65 -29.82
C GLY A 69 3.95 -0.51 -30.75
N THR A 70 3.48 0.72 -30.48
CA THR A 70 3.80 1.89 -31.28
C THR A 70 5.07 2.59 -30.77
N ARG A 71 5.66 3.46 -31.60
CA ARG A 71 6.81 4.29 -31.21
C ARG A 71 6.51 5.23 -30.02
N LEU A 72 5.24 5.44 -29.68
CA LEU A 72 4.83 6.29 -28.56
C LEU A 72 4.85 5.55 -27.20
N GLU A 73 4.91 4.22 -27.19
CA GLU A 73 4.89 3.45 -25.94
C GLU A 73 6.08 3.76 -25.03
N GLY A 74 7.29 3.84 -25.60
CA GLY A 74 8.51 4.17 -24.86
C GLY A 74 8.41 5.53 -24.14
N PRO A 75 8.14 6.64 -24.84
CA PRO A 75 7.96 7.95 -24.22
C PRO A 75 6.89 7.99 -23.13
N VAL A 76 5.75 7.32 -23.34
CA VAL A 76 4.67 7.24 -22.33
C VAL A 76 5.12 6.45 -21.09
N THR A 77 5.86 5.37 -21.28
CA THR A 77 6.43 4.55 -20.21
C THR A 77 7.43 5.35 -19.38
N GLU A 78 8.28 6.15 -20.02
CA GLU A 78 9.23 7.03 -19.34
C GLU A 78 8.54 8.13 -18.54
N TRP A 79 7.46 8.71 -19.11
CA TRP A 79 6.65 9.69 -18.41
C TRP A 79 5.93 9.11 -17.19
N GLU A 80 5.33 7.92 -17.32
CA GLU A 80 4.78 7.15 -16.21
C GLU A 80 5.84 6.94 -15.12
N TYR A 81 7.02 6.47 -15.51
CA TYR A 81 8.10 6.22 -14.57
C TYR A 81 8.48 7.48 -13.81
N TRP A 82 8.64 8.62 -14.50
CA TRP A 82 9.01 9.87 -13.87
C TRP A 82 7.99 10.31 -12.81
N ILE A 83 6.69 10.26 -13.16
CA ILE A 83 5.59 10.55 -12.22
C ILE A 83 5.65 9.62 -10.99
N LYS A 84 5.85 8.32 -11.22
CA LYS A 84 5.88 7.32 -10.14
C LYS A 84 7.18 7.36 -9.35
N PHE A 85 8.29 7.80 -9.94
CA PHE A 85 9.56 8.00 -9.27
C PHE A 85 9.46 9.15 -8.27
N VAL A 86 8.89 10.29 -8.69
CA VAL A 86 8.69 11.45 -7.82
C VAL A 86 7.72 11.12 -6.68
N SER A 87 6.59 10.47 -6.98
CA SER A 87 5.53 10.21 -5.99
C SER A 87 5.82 9.04 -5.04
N SER A 88 6.40 7.94 -5.54
CA SER A 88 6.50 6.67 -4.80
C SER A 88 7.88 6.02 -4.82
N ARG A 89 8.86 6.63 -5.50
CA ARG A 89 10.21 6.10 -5.75
C ARG A 89 10.17 4.78 -6.54
N CYS A 90 9.36 4.74 -7.60
CA CYS A 90 9.15 3.57 -8.45
C CYS A 90 10.44 2.85 -8.87
N ARG A 91 10.36 1.53 -9.00
CA ARG A 91 11.45 0.63 -9.44
C ARG A 91 11.17 -0.06 -10.79
N ARG A 92 10.20 0.44 -11.56
CA ARG A 92 9.81 -0.09 -12.89
C ARG A 92 9.46 -1.58 -12.89
N CYS A 93 8.61 -1.99 -11.94
CA CYS A 93 8.29 -3.41 -11.81
C CYS A 93 7.38 -3.95 -12.92
N GLY A 94 6.64 -3.09 -13.63
CA GLY A 94 5.61 -3.42 -14.62
C GLY A 94 4.33 -4.03 -14.06
N ASP A 95 4.43 -4.72 -12.92
CA ASP A 95 3.34 -5.29 -12.14
C ASP A 95 3.16 -4.48 -10.85
N CYS A 96 2.32 -3.44 -10.88
CA CYS A 96 2.34 -2.38 -9.87
C CYS A 96 1.45 -2.69 -8.67
N THR A 97 2.01 -2.75 -7.46
CA THR A 97 1.30 -3.04 -6.20
C THR A 97 1.07 -1.80 -5.32
N LEU A 98 0.92 -0.63 -5.95
CA LEU A 98 0.77 0.62 -5.19
C LEU A 98 -0.54 0.66 -4.42
N LEU A 99 -1.63 0.11 -4.97
CA LEU A 99 -2.97 0.22 -4.38
C LEU A 99 -3.08 -0.58 -3.09
N GLU A 100 -2.51 -1.78 -3.11
CA GLU A 100 -2.46 -2.77 -2.03
C GLU A 100 -1.87 -2.18 -0.74
N VAL A 101 -0.87 -1.30 -0.87
CA VAL A 101 -0.16 -0.72 0.28
C VAL A 101 -0.39 0.80 0.37
N ALA A 102 -1.62 1.23 0.09
CA ALA A 102 -2.09 2.62 0.24
C ALA A 102 -1.18 3.65 -0.48
N PHE A 103 -0.83 3.37 -1.73
CA PHE A 103 0.08 4.14 -2.59
C PHE A 103 1.51 4.27 -2.04
N LEU A 104 2.01 3.24 -1.37
CA LEU A 104 3.40 3.10 -0.99
C LEU A 104 4.02 1.95 -1.78
N CYS A 105 5.16 2.17 -2.42
CA CYS A 105 5.81 1.11 -3.19
C CYS A 105 6.58 0.16 -2.24
N PRO A 106 6.18 -1.11 -2.07
CA PRO A 106 6.88 -2.05 -1.19
C PRO A 106 8.31 -2.35 -1.69
N HIS A 107 8.50 -2.44 -3.02
CA HIS A 107 9.82 -2.61 -3.64
C HIS A 107 10.81 -1.48 -3.35
N SER A 108 10.32 -0.26 -3.15
CA SER A 108 11.19 0.89 -2.92
C SER A 108 11.31 1.23 -1.45
N GLN A 109 10.23 1.04 -0.71
CA GLN A 109 10.09 1.59 0.63
C GLN A 109 10.19 0.54 1.74
N CYS A 110 10.14 -0.75 1.42
CA CYS A 110 10.38 -1.85 2.37
C CYS A 110 11.73 -2.53 2.07
N PRO A 111 12.66 -2.62 3.03
CA PRO A 111 13.94 -3.33 2.82
C PRO A 111 13.77 -4.83 2.57
N LYS A 112 12.63 -5.39 3.00
CA LYS A 112 12.27 -6.81 2.84
C LYS A 112 11.30 -7.05 1.68
N TYR A 113 10.92 -6.00 0.94
CA TYR A 113 10.03 -6.09 -0.24
C TYR A 113 8.70 -6.83 -0.01
N LEU A 114 8.10 -6.70 1.19
CA LEU A 114 6.91 -7.45 1.58
C LEU A 114 5.59 -6.82 1.06
N PHE A 115 4.79 -7.62 0.36
CA PHE A 115 3.46 -7.24 -0.17
C PHE A 115 2.29 -7.61 0.74
N ASN A 116 2.45 -8.66 1.54
CA ASN A 116 1.35 -9.29 2.29
C ASN A 116 1.58 -9.12 3.80
N GLY A 117 1.53 -7.88 4.27
CA GLY A 117 1.62 -7.55 5.69
C GLY A 117 3.03 -7.30 6.21
N GLN A 118 3.09 -6.91 7.48
CA GLN A 118 4.32 -6.56 8.18
C GLN A 118 5.19 -7.79 8.49
N CYS A 119 6.50 -7.60 8.56
CA CYS A 119 7.47 -8.64 8.91
C CYS A 119 7.45 -9.08 10.39
N GLY A 120 6.65 -8.43 11.25
CA GLY A 120 6.66 -8.62 12.70
C GLY A 120 7.83 -7.96 13.44
N GLY A 121 8.91 -7.57 12.75
CA GLY A 121 10.08 -6.95 13.38
C GLY A 121 9.93 -5.46 13.73
N SER A 122 8.86 -4.78 13.32
CA SER A 122 8.71 -3.35 13.58
C SER A 122 8.50 -3.06 15.06
N LEU A 123 9.26 -2.11 15.61
CA LEU A 123 9.16 -1.68 17.01
C LEU A 123 8.73 -0.22 17.08
N GLU A 124 7.70 0.10 17.87
CA GLU A 124 7.15 1.46 18.03
C GLU A 124 6.85 2.17 16.68
N GLY A 125 6.44 1.35 15.71
CA GLY A 125 6.14 1.75 14.35
C GLY A 125 7.36 2.06 13.45
N TRP A 126 8.58 1.90 13.97
CA TRP A 126 9.82 1.99 13.20
C TRP A 126 10.15 0.67 12.50
N CYS A 127 10.86 0.75 11.37
CA CYS A 127 11.38 -0.43 10.69
C CYS A 127 12.56 -1.01 11.49
N GLU A 128 12.63 -2.34 11.62
CA GLU A 128 13.71 -3.03 12.34
C GLU A 128 15.10 -2.79 11.73
N VAL A 129 15.16 -2.66 10.40
CA VAL A 129 16.41 -2.44 9.66
C VAL A 129 16.88 -0.99 9.83
N TYR A 130 15.95 -0.07 10.07
CA TYR A 130 16.23 1.37 10.21
C TYR A 130 15.53 1.97 11.43
N PRO A 131 15.92 1.55 12.66
CA PRO A 131 15.32 2.06 13.89
C PRO A 131 15.45 3.57 13.95
N GLN A 132 14.38 4.26 14.37
CA GLN A 132 14.31 5.72 14.53
C GLN A 132 14.62 6.56 13.26
N LYS A 133 14.91 5.93 12.12
CA LYS A 133 15.22 6.60 10.85
C LYS A 133 14.08 6.49 9.85
N LYS A 134 13.41 5.33 9.78
CA LYS A 134 12.33 5.08 8.81
C LYS A 134 11.16 4.37 9.46
N LYS A 135 9.96 4.95 9.33
CA LYS A 135 8.73 4.28 9.77
C LYS A 135 8.42 3.08 8.88
N CYS A 136 7.90 2.02 9.49
CA CYS A 136 7.45 0.82 8.78
C CYS A 136 6.43 1.21 7.70
N ILE A 137 6.53 0.56 6.52
CA ILE A 137 5.63 0.84 5.39
C ILE A 137 4.17 0.56 5.76
N TYR A 138 3.89 -0.52 6.51
CA TYR A 138 2.54 -0.88 6.94
C TYR A 138 1.98 0.05 8.00
N VAL A 139 2.82 0.59 8.88
CA VAL A 139 2.38 1.64 9.83
C VAL A 139 1.98 2.90 9.07
N ARG A 140 2.72 3.25 8.02
CA ARG A 140 2.38 4.38 7.15
C ARG A 140 1.12 4.12 6.32
N ALA A 141 0.94 2.90 5.80
CA ALA A 141 -0.25 2.48 5.07
C ALA A 141 -1.49 2.50 5.97
N TYR A 142 -1.38 1.91 7.17
CA TYR A 142 -2.43 1.94 8.20
C TYR A 142 -2.83 3.37 8.53
N ASN A 143 -1.88 4.27 8.78
CA ASN A 143 -2.18 5.67 9.08
C ASN A 143 -2.88 6.39 7.90
N ARG A 144 -2.52 6.06 6.65
CA ARG A 144 -3.20 6.60 5.46
C ARG A 144 -4.65 6.12 5.41
N LEU A 145 -4.88 4.82 5.51
CA LEU A 145 -6.22 4.21 5.41
C LEU A 145 -7.11 4.56 6.60
N LYS A 146 -6.59 4.52 7.82
CA LYS A 146 -7.31 4.88 9.05
C LYS A 146 -7.84 6.32 9.03
N SER A 147 -7.15 7.23 8.34
CA SER A 147 -7.62 8.62 8.17
C SER A 147 -8.88 8.76 7.29
N TYR A 148 -9.25 7.69 6.59
CA TYR A 148 -10.46 7.53 5.78
C TYR A 148 -11.40 6.43 6.32
N GLY A 149 -11.03 5.73 7.39
CA GLY A 149 -11.82 4.61 7.95
C GLY A 149 -11.74 3.31 7.15
N GLU A 150 -10.66 3.12 6.38
CA GLU A 150 -10.48 1.98 5.47
C GLU A 150 -9.35 1.04 5.91
N GLU A 151 -8.89 1.13 7.16
CA GLU A 151 -7.76 0.34 7.68
C GLU A 151 -7.97 -1.17 7.60
N GLU A 152 -9.22 -1.62 7.61
CA GLU A 152 -9.60 -3.02 7.50
C GLU A 152 -9.19 -3.60 6.13
N SER A 153 -9.09 -2.77 5.08
CA SER A 153 -8.69 -3.21 3.75
C SER A 153 -7.26 -3.77 3.69
N LEU A 154 -6.43 -3.54 4.71
CA LEU A 154 -5.10 -4.16 4.80
C LEU A 154 -5.15 -5.65 5.13
N LYS A 155 -6.28 -6.14 5.63
CA LYS A 155 -6.53 -7.56 5.88
C LYS A 155 -7.01 -8.27 4.62
N ASP A 156 -7.48 -7.50 3.63
CA ASP A 156 -8.16 -8.02 2.47
C ASP A 156 -7.17 -8.45 1.38
N GLY A 157 -7.33 -9.72 0.98
CA GLY A 157 -6.72 -10.24 -0.22
C GLY A 157 -5.26 -10.66 -0.07
N TYR A 158 -4.86 -11.50 -1.03
CA TYR A 158 -3.49 -11.90 -1.23
C TYR A 158 -2.95 -11.18 -2.47
N THR A 159 -1.80 -10.53 -2.34
CA THR A 159 -1.06 -10.00 -3.48
C THR A 159 -0.10 -11.09 -3.96
N PRO A 160 -0.27 -11.60 -5.19
CA PRO A 160 0.62 -12.63 -5.70
C PRO A 160 2.04 -12.11 -5.87
N PRO A 161 3.03 -13.01 -5.99
CA PRO A 161 4.38 -12.62 -6.32
C PRO A 161 4.39 -11.83 -7.63
N ARG A 162 5.24 -10.82 -7.68
CA ARG A 162 5.46 -9.99 -8.86
C ARG A 162 5.67 -10.85 -10.11
N ASN A 163 4.97 -10.52 -11.18
CA ASN A 163 5.25 -11.06 -12.50
C ASN A 163 6.53 -10.44 -13.08
N TRP A 164 7.63 -11.21 -13.11
CA TRP A 164 8.92 -10.77 -13.63
C TRP A 164 8.96 -10.62 -15.16
N ALA A 165 8.03 -11.23 -15.89
CA ALA A 165 7.93 -11.04 -17.34
C ALA A 165 7.56 -9.60 -17.72
N LEU A 166 7.05 -8.81 -16.77
CA LEU A 166 6.69 -7.41 -16.95
C LEU A 166 7.81 -6.45 -16.51
N ASP A 167 8.98 -6.92 -16.09
CA ASP A 167 10.06 -6.03 -15.64
C ASP A 167 10.44 -4.97 -16.68
N GLN A 168 10.67 -3.75 -16.21
CA GLN A 168 10.98 -2.57 -17.04
C GLN A 168 9.90 -2.16 -18.06
N THR A 169 8.68 -2.71 -17.98
CA THR A 169 7.55 -2.31 -18.84
C THR A 169 6.61 -1.32 -18.14
N SER A 170 5.72 -0.68 -18.91
CA SER A 170 4.70 0.24 -18.38
C SER A 170 3.66 -0.51 -17.55
N SER A 171 3.52 -0.11 -16.28
CA SER A 171 2.48 -0.70 -15.44
C SER A 171 1.09 -0.12 -15.71
N TRP A 172 0.97 1.04 -16.37
CA TRP A 172 -0.33 1.51 -16.85
C TRP A 172 -0.81 0.70 -18.05
N VAL A 173 0.05 0.45 -19.05
CA VAL A 173 -0.28 -0.43 -20.17
C VAL A 173 -0.68 -1.80 -19.65
N ASN A 174 0.12 -2.40 -18.76
CA ASN A 174 -0.18 -3.73 -18.22
C ASN A 174 -1.48 -3.77 -17.43
N TYR A 175 -1.78 -2.74 -16.63
CA TYR A 175 -3.05 -2.64 -15.89
C TYR A 175 -4.25 -2.57 -16.83
N PHE A 176 -4.26 -1.66 -17.80
CA PHE A 176 -5.41 -1.46 -18.68
C PHE A 176 -5.63 -2.59 -19.69
N LEU A 177 -4.54 -3.26 -20.11
CA LEU A 177 -4.59 -4.44 -20.98
C LEU A 177 -4.80 -5.74 -20.20
N GLY A 178 -4.74 -5.69 -18.87
CA GLY A 178 -5.03 -6.81 -18.01
C GLY A 178 -3.97 -7.90 -17.97
N ARG A 179 -2.70 -7.49 -18.01
CA ARG A 179 -1.51 -8.37 -17.96
C ARG A 179 -0.96 -8.53 -16.55
N ASP A 180 -1.28 -7.58 -15.68
CA ASP A 180 -0.79 -7.53 -14.31
C ASP A 180 -1.65 -8.41 -13.39
N HIS A 181 -1.24 -8.50 -12.13
CA HIS A 181 -1.91 -9.35 -11.15
C HIS A 181 -3.36 -8.94 -10.84
N HIS A 182 -3.80 -7.73 -11.20
CA HIS A 182 -5.18 -7.31 -10.95
C HIS A 182 -6.20 -8.08 -11.79
N CYS A 183 -5.79 -8.70 -12.90
CA CYS A 183 -6.69 -9.53 -13.70
C CYS A 183 -6.92 -10.93 -13.14
N GLN A 184 -6.08 -11.40 -12.22
CA GLN A 184 -6.28 -12.68 -11.53
C GLN A 184 -7.31 -12.56 -10.39
N LYS A 185 -7.62 -11.34 -9.92
CA LYS A 185 -8.58 -11.06 -8.84
C LYS A 185 -10.04 -10.99 -9.33
N LYS A 186 -10.36 -11.50 -10.52
CA LYS A 186 -11.72 -11.51 -11.10
C LYS A 186 -12.50 -12.77 -10.75
#